data_AF-A0A5K1HE04-F1
#
_entry.id   AF-A0A5K1HE04-F1
#
_cell.length_a   1.000
_cell.length_b   1.000
_cell.length_c   1.000
_cell.angle_alpha   90.00
_cell.angle_beta   90.00
_cell.angle_gamma   90.00
#
_symmetry.space_group_name_H-M   'P 1'
#
loop_
_entity.id
_entity.type
_entity.pdbx_description
1 polymer ?
#
loop_
_entity_poly.entity_id
_entity_poly.type
_entity_poly.pdbx_seq_one_letter_code
_entity_poly.pdbx_strand_id
1 'polypeptide(L)' 'FLIRCLVEGLNYLHQRNIIHRDIKPENIILDKEGYARITDLGIA' A
#
# COMPACT_ATOMS: atom_id res chain seq x y z
N PHE A 1 -0.33 13.69 -4.06
CA PHE A 1 0.91 13.07 -3.55
C PHE A 1 0.63 11.69 -2.97
N LEU A 2 -0.15 11.57 -1.88
CA LEU A 2 -0.47 10.28 -1.22
C LEU A 2 -1.11 9.22 -2.15
N ILE A 3 -2.13 9.61 -2.92
CA ILE A 3 -2.83 8.69 -3.84
C ILE A 3 -1.86 8.09 -4.87
N ARG A 4 -0.87 8.86 -5.33
CA ARG A 4 0.13 8.38 -6.28
C ARG A 4 0.97 7.25 -5.66
N CYS A 5 1.48 7.45 -4.45
CA CYS A 5 2.23 6.43 -3.72
C CYS A 5 1.42 5.15 -3.51
N LEU A 6 0.12 5.28 -3.19
CA LEU A 6 -0.78 4.14 -3.05
C LEU A 6 -0.98 3.39 -4.36
N VAL A 7 -1.23 4.10 -5.47
CA VAL A 7 -1.40 3.48 -6.78
C VAL A 7 -0.11 2.78 -7.24
N GLU A 8 1.06 3.40 -7.03
CA GLU A 8 2.36 2.81 -7.33
C GLU A 8 2.62 1.54 -6.50
N GLY A 9 2.32 1.58 -5.20
CA GLY A 9 2.44 0.42 -4.31
C GLY A 9 1.48 -0.72 -4.67
N LEU A 10 0.21 -0.41 -4.96
CA LEU A 10 -0.77 -1.41 -5.43
C LEU A 10 -0.36 -2.03 -6.76
N ASN A 11 0.11 -1.21 -7.70
CA ASN A 11 0.60 -1.70 -8.99
C ASN A 11 1.80 -2.65 -8.80
N TYR A 12 2.72 -2.33 -7.89
CA TYR A 12 3.85 -3.21 -7.55
C TYR A 12 3.40 -4.59 -7.02
N LEU A 13 2.37 -4.62 -6.17
CA LEU A 13 1.77 -5.86 -5.64
C LEU A 13 1.08 -6.65 -6.76
N HIS A 14 0.25 -5.98 -7.57
CA HIS A 14 -0.50 -6.63 -8.65
C HIS A 14 0.42 -7.23 -9.72
N GLN A 15 1.55 -6.60 -10.04
CA GLN A 15 2.59 -7.18 -10.93
C GLN A 15 3.18 -8.49 -10.40
N ARG A 16 3.04 -8.77 -9.10
CA ARG A 16 3.47 -10.01 -8.43
C ARG A 16 2.32 -10.97 -8.16
N ASN A 17 1.14 -10.72 -8.75
CA ASN A 17 -0.09 -11.48 -8.49
C ASN A 17 -0.51 -11.48 -7.01
N ILE A 18 -0.16 -10.43 -6.26
CA ILE A 18 -0.56 -10.26 -4.85
C ILE A 18 -1.74 -9.29 -4.80
N ILE A 19 -2.85 -9.72 -4.22
CA ILE A 19 -4.03 -8.89 -3.95
C ILE A 19 -4.02 -8.50 -2.48
N HIS A 20 -4.01 -7.21 -2.17
CA HIS A 20 -3.97 -6.72 -0.78
C HIS A 20 -5.24 -7.06 0.03
N ARG A 21 -6.42 -6.95 -0.59
CA ARG A 21 -7.76 -7.24 -0.05
C ARG A 21 -8.25 -6.38 1.14
N ASP A 22 -7.36 -5.78 1.93
CA ASP A 22 -7.74 -4.95 3.09
C ASP A 22 -7.17 -3.53 3.00
N ILE A 23 -7.53 -2.79 1.95
CA ILE A 23 -7.08 -1.40 1.76
C ILE A 23 -7.96 -0.46 2.57
N LYS A 24 -7.38 0.16 3.59
CA LYS A 24 -8.01 1.13 4.49
C LYS A 24 -6.95 2.06 5.10
N PRO A 25 -7.32 3.26 5.60
CA PRO A 25 -6.36 4.23 6.15
C PRO A 25 -5.43 3.66 7.24
N GLU A 26 -5.92 2.73 8.06
CA GLU A 26 -5.17 2.10 9.14
C GLU A 26 -3.98 1.28 8.63
N ASN A 27 -4.05 0.78 7.39
CA ASN A 27 -3.02 -0.02 6.75
C ASN A 27 -2.09 0.84 5.86
N ILE A 28 -2.16 2.17 5.97
CA ILE A 28 -1.35 3.13 5.22
C ILE A 28 -0.50 3.93 6.20
N ILE A 29 0.82 3.72 6.16
CA ILE A 29 1.77 4.39 7.06
C ILE A 29 2.60 5.41 6.28
N LEU A 30 2.95 6.53 6.91
CA LEU A 30 3.90 7.49 6.39
C LEU A 30 5.30 7.16 6.89
N ASP A 31 6.28 7.12 6.00
CA ASP A 31 7.67 7.05 6.42
C ASP A 31 8.21 8.42 6.89
N LYS A 32 9.48 8.42 7.32
CA LYS A 32 10.19 9.63 7.77
C LYS A 32 10.30 10.75 6.73
N GLU A 33 10.08 10.44 5.46
CA GLU A 33 10.11 11.38 4.33
C GLU A 33 8.70 11.83 3.92
N GLY A 34 7.66 11.28 4.56
CA GLY A 34 6.26 11.61 4.30
C GLY A 34 5.62 10.81 3.15
N TYR A 35 6.26 9.76 2.64
CA TYR A 35 5.68 8.91 1.61
C TYR A 35 4.74 7.86 2.20
N ALA A 36 3.59 7.66 1.55
CA ALA A 36 2.66 6.61 1.94
C ALA A 36 3.17 5.23 1.55
N ARG A 37 3.12 4.29 2.49
CA ARG A 37 3.48 2.88 2.32
C ARG A 37 2.29 2.01 2.71
N ILE A 38 2.04 0.99 1.89
CA ILE A 38 1.00 0.00 2.11
C ILE A 38 1.56 -1.08 3.05
N THR A 39 0.80 -1.42 4.08
CA THR A 39 1.18 -2.37 5.15
C THR A 39 0.07 -3.37 5.40
N ASP A 40 0.38 -4.46 6.11
CA ASP A 40 -0.56 -5.55 6.40
C ASP A 40 -1.21 -6.14 5.13
N LEU A 41 -0.48 -7.04 4.46
CA LEU A 41 -0.89 -7.66 3.18
C LEU A 41 -2.09 -8.62 3.30
N GLY A 42 -2.89 -8.54 4.37
CA GLY A 42 -4.07 -9.38 4.57
C GLY A 42 -3.71 -10.86 4.67
N ILE A 43 -2.55 -11.17 5.27
CA ILE A 43 -2.13 -12.52 5.63
C ILE A 43 -2.75 -12.83 6.99
N ALA A 44 -4.04 -13.14 6.99
CA ALA A 44 -4.73 -13.81 8.08
C ALA A 44 -5.18 -15.19 7.60
#